data_AF-A0A6P0PBW4-F1
#
_entry.id   AF-A0A6P0PBW4-F1
#
_cell.length_a   1.000
_cell.length_b   1.000
_cell.length_c   1.000
_cell.angle_alpha   90.00
_cell.angle_beta   90.00
_cell.angle_gamma   90.00
#
_symmetry.space_group_name_H-M   'P 1'
#
loop_
_entity.id
_entity.type
_entity.pdbx_description
1 polymer ?
#
loop_
_entity_poly.entity_id
_entity_poly.type
_entity_poly.pdbx_seq_one_letter_code
_entity_poly.pdbx_strand_id
1 'polypeptide(L)' 'MRLRLKIYIRGNAVRGLQQRLKAKGFLKGKIDGKFGLQTQTAVKMAQRKYRQQQDGIVDASLWIALLR' A
#
# COMPACT_ATOMS: atom_id res chain seq x y z
N MET A 1 5.10 -16.11 12.13
CA MET A 1 4.62 -16.35 10.75
C MET A 1 4.39 -14.99 10.08
N ARG A 2 5.38 -14.44 9.35
CA ARG A 2 5.20 -13.17 8.62
C ARG A 2 4.43 -13.49 7.34
N LEU A 3 3.16 -13.10 7.25
CA LEU A 3 2.41 -13.14 6.00
C LEU A 3 3.10 -12.20 5.02
N ARG A 4 4.03 -12.75 4.24
CA ARG A 4 4.37 -12.24 2.91
C ARG A 4 3.12 -12.40 2.08
N LEU A 5 2.14 -11.51 2.28
CA LEU A 5 1.03 -11.36 1.37
C LEU A 5 1.68 -11.02 0.03
N LYS A 6 1.82 -12.08 -0.76
CA LYS A 6 1.70 -12.04 -2.21
C LYS A 6 0.44 -11.21 -2.51
N ILE A 7 0.61 -9.89 -2.53
CA ILE A 7 -0.17 -8.94 -3.35
C ILE A 7 -0.03 -9.31 -4.84
N TYR A 8 0.73 -10.37 -5.12
CA TYR A 8 1.06 -10.96 -6.40
C TYR A 8 -0.12 -11.47 -7.23
N ILE A 9 -1.34 -11.63 -6.72
CA ILE A 9 -2.30 -12.39 -7.53
C ILE A 9 -3.00 -11.58 -8.61
N ARG A 10 -3.41 -10.30 -8.43
CA ARG A 10 -4.10 -9.57 -9.52
C ARG A 10 -3.90 -8.06 -9.42
N GLY A 11 -3.61 -7.39 -10.54
CA GLY A 11 -3.49 -5.93 -10.63
C GLY A 11 -4.67 -5.15 -10.02
N ASN A 12 -5.86 -5.78 -9.89
CA ASN A 12 -7.00 -5.19 -9.18
C ASN A 12 -6.74 -4.92 -7.69
N ALA A 13 -6.00 -5.79 -6.99
CA ALA A 13 -5.65 -5.56 -5.58
C ALA A 13 -4.69 -4.37 -5.44
N VAL A 14 -3.72 -4.26 -6.36
CA VAL A 14 -2.80 -3.12 -6.41
C VAL A 14 -3.55 -1.84 -6.75
N ARG A 15 -4.54 -1.88 -7.66
CA ARG A 15 -5.41 -0.71 -7.93
C ARG A 15 -6.17 -0.29 -6.68
N GLY A 16 -6.76 -1.22 -5.93
CA GLY A 16 -7.45 -0.90 -4.68
C GLY A 16 -6.52 -0.26 -3.65
N LEU A 17 -5.30 -0.77 -3.51
CA LEU A 17 -4.27 -0.15 -2.67
C LEU A 17 -3.91 1.25 -3.15
N GLN A 18 -3.62 1.43 -4.43
CA GLN A 18 -3.27 2.73 -5.02
C GLN A 18 -4.41 3.74 -4.86
N GLN A 19 -5.67 3.33 -5.02
CA GLN A 19 -6.85 4.15 -4.75
C GLN A 19 -6.86 4.64 -3.31
N ARG A 20 -6.66 3.75 -2.33
CA ARG A 20 -6.65 4.11 -0.91
C ARG A 20 -5.47 5.01 -0.55
N LEU A 21 -4.26 4.68 -1.02
CA LEU A 21 -3.07 5.51 -0.81
C LEU A 21 -3.25 6.90 -1.42
N LYS A 22 -3.88 7.01 -2.60
CA LYS A 22 -4.15 8.29 -3.25
C LYS A 22 -5.20 9.09 -2.49
N ALA A 23 -6.29 8.45 -2.06
CA ALA A 23 -7.34 9.09 -1.27
C ALA A 23 -6.83 9.64 0.08
N LYS A 24 -5.86 8.96 0.71
CA LYS A 24 -5.21 9.44 1.94
C LYS A 24 -4.05 10.41 1.68
N GLY A 25 -3.76 10.76 0.42
CA GLY A 25 -2.73 11.73 0.04
C GLY A 25 -1.30 11.19 -0.01
N PHE A 26 -1.09 9.88 0.11
CA PHE A 26 0.24 9.27 0.03
C PHE A 26 0.71 9.01 -1.40
N LEU A 27 -0.20 8.71 -2.33
CA LEU A 27 0.15 8.43 -3.73
C LEU A 27 -0.22 9.60 -4.63
N LYS A 28 0.78 10.22 -5.27
CA LYS A 28 0.57 11.27 -6.30
C LYS A 28 0.42 10.71 -7.72
N GLY A 29 0.95 9.51 -7.96
CA GLY A 29 0.99 8.86 -9.28
C GLY A 29 -0.37 8.38 -9.81
N LYS A 30 -0.33 7.72 -10.97
CA LYS A 30 -1.50 7.07 -11.59
C LYS A 30 -1.83 5.76 -10.88
N ILE A 31 -3.10 5.37 -10.96
CA ILE A 31 -3.60 4.09 -10.48
C ILE A 31 -3.57 3.13 -11.67
N ASP A 32 -2.47 2.42 -11.84
CA ASP A 32 -2.21 1.54 -12.98
C ASP A 32 -2.32 0.04 -12.63
N GLY A 33 -2.44 -0.29 -11.35
CA GLY A 33 -2.45 -1.67 -10.86
C GLY A 33 -1.06 -2.33 -10.85
N LYS A 34 0.01 -1.55 -10.99
CA LYS A 34 1.39 -2.03 -10.93
C LYS A 34 2.05 -1.58 -9.63
N PHE A 35 2.62 -2.54 -8.90
CA PHE A 35 3.34 -2.23 -7.67
C PHE A 35 4.77 -1.79 -8.02
N GLY A 36 4.91 -0.56 -8.52
CA GLY A 36 6.19 0.08 -8.81
C GLY A 36 6.73 0.94 -7.66
N LEU A 37 7.87 1.59 -7.89
CA LEU A 37 8.56 2.44 -6.91
C LEU A 37 7.65 3.50 -6.27
N GLN A 38 6.78 4.16 -7.06
CA GLN A 38 5.86 5.16 -6.53
C GLN A 38 4.86 4.57 -5.53
N THR A 39 4.35 3.36 -5.80
CA THR A 39 3.43 2.65 -4.91
C THR A 39 4.18 2.22 -3.64
N GLN A 40 5.39 1.70 -3.78
CA GLN A 40 6.21 1.30 -2.63
C GLN A 40 6.55 2.49 -1.71
N THR A 41 6.92 3.64 -2.29
CA THR A 41 7.17 4.87 -1.52
C THR A 41 5.91 5.34 -0.80
N ALA A 42 4.75 5.31 -1.47
CA ALA A 42 3.47 5.64 -0.84
C ALA A 42 3.12 4.70 0.32
N VAL A 43 3.37 3.39 0.17
CA VAL A 43 3.22 2.41 1.26
C VAL A 43 4.11 2.75 2.44
N LYS A 44 5.40 3.03 2.22
CA LYS A 44 6.32 3.40 3.32
C LYS A 44 5.91 4.69 4.03
N MET A 45 5.42 5.68 3.28
CA MET A 45 4.89 6.91 3.87
C MET A 45 3.65 6.64 4.74
N ALA A 46 2.74 5.78 4.27
CA ALA A 46 1.58 5.35 5.06
C ALA A 46 2.03 4.60 6.32
N GLN A 47 2.93 3.62 6.19
CA GLN A 47 3.50 2.89 7.33
C GLN A 47 4.09 3.85 8.37
N ARG A 48 4.88 4.84 7.92
CA ARG A 48 5.41 5.89 8.82
C ARG A 48 4.29 6.66 9.53
N LYS A 49 3.26 7.08 8.81
CA LYS A 49 2.12 7.83 9.38
C LYS A 49 1.36 7.02 10.43
N TYR A 50 1.20 5.73 10.20
CA TYR A 50 0.50 4.80 11.10
C TYR A 50 1.42 4.10 12.10
N ARG A 51 2.66 4.59 12.26
CA ARG A 51 3.66 4.06 13.22
C ARG A 51 3.96 2.57 13.05
N GLN A 52 3.92 2.08 11.81
CA GLN A 52 4.29 0.72 11.42
C GLN A 52 5.71 0.66 10.88
N GLN A 53 6.26 -0.56 10.79
CA GLN A 53 7.56 -0.81 10.18
C GLN A 53 7.56 -0.38 8.71
N GLN A 54 8.52 0.45 8.29
CA GLN A 54 8.59 1.02 6.93
C GLN A 54 9.26 0.08 5.92
N ASP A 55 8.89 -1.19 5.94
CA ASP A 55 9.46 -2.22 5.06
C ASP A 55 8.88 -2.22 3.64
N GLY A 56 7.81 -1.43 3.40
CA GLY A 56 7.12 -1.36 2.12
C GLY A 56 6.19 -2.56 1.86
N ILE A 57 5.89 -3.37 2.88
CA ILE A 57 5.00 -4.52 2.79
C ILE A 57 3.60 -4.11 3.28
N VAL A 58 2.59 -4.37 2.47
CA VAL A 58 1.20 -4.17 2.91
C VAL A 58 0.72 -5.43 3.61
N ASP A 59 0.64 -5.37 4.93
CA ASP A 59 0.01 -6.38 5.76
C ASP A 59 -1.46 -6.00 6.08
N ALA A 60 -2.16 -6.88 6.78
CA ALA A 60 -3.56 -6.64 7.18
C ALA A 60 -3.70 -5.42 8.10
N SER A 61 -2.69 -5.16 8.95
CA SER A 61 -2.71 -4.01 9.87
C SER A 61 -2.65 -2.69 9.09
N LEU A 62 -1.74 -2.57 8.12
CA LEU A 62 -1.67 -1.42 7.23
C LEU A 62 -2.95 -1.27 6.40
N TRP A 63 -3.48 -2.37 5.89
CA TRP A 63 -4.72 -2.34 5.12
C TRP A 63 -5.88 -1.78 5.94
N ILE A 64 -6.08 -2.26 7.17
CA ILE A 64 -7.09 -1.76 8.09
C ILE A 64 -6.86 -0.27 8.40
N ALA A 65 -5.60 0.15 8.59
CA ALA A 65 -5.27 1.55 8.84
C ALA A 65 -5.63 2.47 7.66
N LEU A 66 -5.54 1.99 6.42
CA LEU A 66 -5.97 2.72 5.22
C LEU A 66 -7.49 2.76 5.02
N LEU A 67 -8.23 1.86 5.68
CA LEU A 67 -9.70 1.82 5.64
C LEU A 67 -10.36 2.79 6.62
N ARG A 68 -9.65 3.17 7.69
CA ARG A 68 -10.05 4.19 8.67
C ARG A 68 -9.64 5.57 8.16
#